data_AF-A0A3Q9JJ10-F1
#
_entry.id   AF-A0A3Q9JJ10-F1
#
_cell.length_a   1.000
_cell.length_b   1.000
_cell.length_c   1.000
_cell.angle_alpha   90.00
_cell.angle_beta   90.00
_cell.angle_gamma   90.00
#
_symmetry.space_group_name_H-M   'P 1'
#
loop_
_entity.id
_entity.type
_entity.pdbx_description
1 polymer ?
#
loop_
_entity_poly.entity_id
_entity_poly.type
_entity_poly.pdbx_seq_one_letter_code
_entity_poly.pdbx_strand_id
1 'polypeptide(L)' 'MNDITNPKHYQIYEGLEALDVMRAVMTDEQYRGYLKGNILKYKLRAGQKGTHEDALKDLAKAKQYQAILEAVK' A
#
# COMPACT_ATOMS: atom_id res chain seq x y z
N MET A 1 -0.52 12.02 -18.01
CA MET A 1 0.15 12.19 -16.71
C MET A 1 -0.71 11.54 -15.64
N ASN A 2 -0.09 10.70 -14.80
CA ASN A 2 -0.55 10.19 -13.50
C ASN A 2 -1.78 9.26 -13.46
N ASP A 3 -1.56 7.97 -13.77
CA ASP A 3 -2.49 6.87 -13.43
C ASP A 3 -1.81 5.78 -12.58
N ILE A 4 -0.60 6.06 -12.08
CA ILE A 4 0.23 5.09 -11.33
C ILE A 4 -0.10 5.11 -9.84
N THR A 5 -0.59 6.25 -9.33
CA THR A 5 -0.83 6.46 -7.89
C THR A 5 -2.25 6.15 -7.45
N ASN A 6 -3.22 6.02 -8.37
CA ASN A 6 -4.62 5.75 -7.99
C ASN A 6 -5.40 4.87 -8.99
N PRO A 7 -5.12 3.56 -9.07
CA PRO A 7 -5.84 2.67 -9.97
C PRO A 7 -7.32 2.53 -9.53
N LYS A 8 -8.27 2.79 -10.45
CA LYS A 8 -9.73 2.74 -10.19
C LYS A 8 -10.23 1.47 -9.49
N HIS A 9 -9.56 0.32 -9.65
CA HIS A 9 -9.97 -0.92 -9.00
C HIS A 9 -9.70 -0.99 -7.50
N TYR A 10 -8.98 -0.01 -6.93
CA TYR A 10 -8.86 0.15 -5.47
C TYR A 10 -10.00 0.97 -4.86
N GLN A 11 -10.78 1.67 -5.70
CA GLN A 11 -11.97 2.40 -5.27
C GLN A 11 -13.13 1.42 -5.11
N ILE A 12 -13.56 1.17 -3.88
CA ILE A 12 -14.78 0.37 -3.61
C ILE A 12 -16.03 1.25 -3.80
N TYR A 13 -15.90 2.54 -3.48
CA TYR A 13 -16.83 3.63 -3.75
C TYR A 13 -16.04 4.83 -4.27
N GLU A 14 -16.68 5.79 -4.95
CA GLU A 14 -15.98 7.02 -5.40
C GLU A 14 -15.24 7.68 -4.21
N GLY A 15 -13.92 7.77 -4.30
CA GLY A 15 -13.06 8.35 -3.26
C GLY A 15 -12.74 7.46 -2.06
N LEU A 16 -13.22 6.21 -2.00
CA LEU A 16 -12.93 5.29 -0.90
C LEU A 16 -11.95 4.19 -1.35
N GLU A 17 -10.70 4.27 -0.88
CA GLU A 17 -9.67 3.29 -1.22
C GLU A 17 -9.68 2.09 -0.26
N ALA A 18 -9.11 0.97 -0.70
CA ALA A 18 -8.96 -0.22 0.14
C ALA A 18 -8.27 0.08 1.49
N LEU A 19 -7.36 1.05 1.55
CA LEU A 19 -6.71 1.47 2.79
C LEU A 19 -7.71 2.07 3.80
N ASP A 20 -8.64 2.90 3.32
CA ASP A 20 -9.65 3.57 4.14
C ASP A 20 -10.62 2.57 4.74
N VAL A 21 -11.04 1.59 3.93
CA VAL A 21 -11.90 0.49 4.38
C VAL A 21 -11.21 -0.30 5.48
N MET A 22 -9.95 -0.67 5.28
CA MET A 22 -9.19 -1.45 6.26
C MET A 22 -8.98 -0.66 7.54
N ARG A 23 -8.74 0.66 7.47
CA ARG A 23 -8.65 1.52 8.66
C ARG A 23 -9.96 1.60 9.43
N ALA A 24 -11.10 1.60 8.74
CA ALA A 24 -12.42 1.71 9.38
C ALA A 24 -12.86 0.42 10.09
N VAL A 25 -12.46 -0.76 9.59
CA VAL A 25 -12.96 -2.07 10.07
C VAL A 25 -12.00 -2.81 11.00
N MET A 26 -10.72 -2.43 11.05
CA MET A 26 -9.69 -3.12 11.84
C MET A 26 -9.43 -2.43 13.17
N THR A 27 -9.02 -3.21 14.19
CA THR A 27 -8.39 -2.64 15.38
C THR A 27 -7.04 -1.99 15.01
N ASP A 28 -6.52 -1.12 15.88
CA ASP A 28 -5.21 -0.47 15.64
C ASP A 28 -4.08 -1.50 15.47
N GLU A 29 -4.08 -2.57 16.25
CA GLU A 29 -3.10 -3.65 16.13
C GLU A 29 -3.20 -4.37 14.78
N GLN A 30 -4.42 -4.74 14.38
CA GLN A 30 -4.69 -5.40 13.10
C GLN A 30 -4.30 -4.49 11.92
N TYR A 31 -4.63 -3.20 11.98
CA TYR A 31 -4.29 -2.24 10.95
C TYR A 31 -2.77 -2.06 10.85
N ARG A 32 -2.06 -1.91 11.98
CA ARG A 32 -0.59 -1.87 11.99
C ARG A 32 0.01 -3.16 11.41
N GLY A 33 -0.58 -4.32 11.71
CA GLY A 33 -0.21 -5.61 11.13
C GLY A 33 -0.40 -5.65 9.61
N TYR A 34 -1.54 -5.16 9.11
CA TYR A 34 -1.84 -5.03 7.69
C TYR A 34 -0.81 -4.13 6.97
N LEU A 35 -0.47 -2.98 7.55
CA LEU A 35 0.55 -2.08 6.99
C LEU A 35 1.92 -2.76 6.93
N LYS A 36 2.37 -3.38 8.04
CA LYS A 36 3.64 -4.14 8.10
C LYS A 36 3.69 -5.27 7.06
N GLY A 37 2.59 -6.02 6.91
CA GLY A 37 2.47 -7.07 5.90
C GLY A 37 2.59 -6.54 4.48
N ASN A 38 1.98 -5.38 4.17
CA ASN A 38 2.13 -4.75 2.86
C ASN A 38 3.56 -4.27 2.60
N ILE A 39 4.22 -3.65 3.60
CA ILE A 39 5.63 -3.24 3.49
C ILE A 39 6.51 -4.45 3.15
N LEU A 40 6.35 -5.55 3.88
CA LEU A 40 7.09 -6.78 3.64
C LEU A 40 6.80 -7.35 2.24
N LYS A 41 5.53 -7.46 1.87
CA LYS A 41 5.09 -7.96 0.56
C LYS A 41 5.76 -7.20 -0.59
N TYR A 42 5.73 -5.87 -0.57
CA TYR A 42 6.28 -5.08 -1.67
C TYR A 42 7.81 -5.10 -1.68
N LYS A 43 8.48 -5.14 -0.52
CA LYS A 43 9.94 -5.35 -0.46
C LYS A 43 10.35 -6.72 -1.04
N LEU A 44 9.62 -7.79 -0.72
CA LEU A 44 9.88 -9.13 -1.25
C LEU A 44 9.59 -9.25 -2.75
N ARG A 45 8.62 -8.49 -3.26
CA ARG A 45 8.21 -8.53 -4.67
C ARG A 45 9.10 -7.66 -5.57
N ALA A 46 9.74 -6.64 -5.02
CA ALA A 46 10.68 -5.81 -5.77
C ALA A 46 11.77 -6.69 -6.40
N GLY A 47 11.91 -6.65 -7.73
CA GLY A 47 12.86 -7.46 -8.48
C GLY A 47 12.38 -8.88 -8.86
N GLN A 48 11.21 -9.32 -8.38
CA GLN A 48 10.61 -10.61 -8.77
C GLN A 48 9.72 -10.49 -10.01
N LYS A 49 9.17 -9.30 -10.28
CA LYS A 49 8.18 -9.08 -11.33
C LYS A 49 8.70 -8.05 -12.33
N GLY A 50 9.14 -8.53 -13.50
CA GLY A 50 9.30 -7.69 -14.68
C GLY A 50 10.53 -6.79 -14.68
N THR A 51 10.31 -5.51 -14.99
CA THR A 51 11.37 -4.54 -15.32
C THR A 51 11.95 -3.86 -14.08
N HIS A 52 13.06 -3.12 -14.25
CA HIS A 52 13.60 -2.28 -13.19
C HIS A 52 12.57 -1.26 -12.66
N GLU A 53 11.71 -0.73 -13.53
CA GLU A 53 10.67 0.24 -13.17
C GLU A 53 9.60 -0.37 -12.27
N ASP A 54 9.25 -1.64 -12.49
CA ASP A 54 8.27 -2.34 -11.65
C ASP A 54 8.83 -2.58 -10.25
N ALA A 55 10.13 -2.89 -10.15
CA ALA A 55 10.82 -2.98 -8.86
C ALA A 55 10.81 -1.63 -8.12
N LEU A 56 11.06 -0.52 -8.82
CA LEU A 56 10.99 0.82 -8.23
C LEU A 56 9.58 1.18 -7.75
N LYS A 57 8.54 0.82 -8.50
CA LYS A 57 7.13 1.00 -8.09
C LYS A 57 6.81 0.22 -6.81
N ASP A 58 7.29 -1.01 -6.70
CA ASP A 58 7.11 -1.82 -5.48
C ASP A 58 7.82 -1.19 -4.28
N LEU A 59 9.06 -0.72 -4.45
CA LEU A 59 9.79 0.00 -3.39
C LEU A 59 9.08 1.30 -2.99
N ALA A 60 8.52 2.04 -3.95
CA ALA A 60 7.73 3.25 -3.68
C ALA A 60 6.46 2.92 -2.87
N LYS A 61 5.74 1.85 -3.22
CA LYS A 61 4.60 1.37 -2.42
C LYS A 61 5.03 1.00 -1.01
N ALA A 62 6.13 0.26 -0.84
CA ALA A 62 6.63 -0.09 0.49
C ALA A 62 6.91 1.16 1.34
N LYS A 63 7.51 2.22 0.75
CA LYS A 63 7.73 3.50 1.45
C LYS A 63 6.43 4.22 1.81
N GLN A 64 5.42 4.20 0.94
CA GLN A 64 4.11 4.78 1.23
C GLN A 64 3.46 4.12 2.47
N TYR A 65 3.43 2.78 2.52
CA TYR A 65 2.88 2.07 3.68
C TYR A 65 3.70 2.30 4.96
N GLN A 66 5.03 2.45 4.85
CA GLN A 66 5.90 2.81 5.97
C GLN A 66 5.53 4.18 6.56
N ALA A 67 5.37 5.20 5.72
CA ALA A 67 4.99 6.54 6.16
C ALA A 67 3.61 6.56 6.85
N ILE A 68 2.65 5.79 6.32
CA ILE A 68 1.33 5.63 6.94
C ILE A 68 1.47 4.98 8.33
N LEU A 69 2.26 3.91 8.45
CA LEU A 69 2.47 3.20 9.72
C LEU A 69 3.07 4.11 10.81
N GLU A 70 4.01 4.97 10.43
CA GLU A 70 4.64 5.95 11.32
C GLU A 70 3.67 7.05 11.77
N ALA A 71 2.68 7.39 10.93
CA ALA A 71 1.64 8.35 11.25
C ALA A 71 0.53 7.77 12.16
N VAL A 72 0.39 6.44 12.25
CA VAL A 72 -0.54 5.79 13.18
C VAL A 72 0.02 5.88 14.60
N LYS A 73 -0.54 6.82 15.39
CA LYS A 73 -0.23 6.99 16.82
C LYS A 73 -0.65 5.79 17.65
#